data_AF-A0A3A6MQX2-F1
#
_entry.id   AF-A0A3A6MQX2-F1
#
_cell.length_a   1.000
_cell.length_b   1.000
_cell.length_c   1.000
_cell.angle_alpha   90.00
_cell.angle_beta   90.00
_cell.angle_gamma   90.00
#
_symmetry.space_group_name_H-M   'P 1'
#
loop_
_entity.id
_entity.type
_entity.pdbx_description
1 polymer ?
#
loop_
_entity_poly.entity_id
_entity_poly.type
_entity_poly.pdbx_seq_one_letter_code
_entity_poly.pdbx_strand_id
1 'polypeptide(L)'
;MILKSVSEFDQQVRQNWIGKPVSVTKTEPTPQIRFTLEGTRVVGPDEVDPVIRQRYPDNNARFLVFFGDGTMHALIVHVDDGTVYDIRDHRLVILSDDEVVQVSQVH
;
A
#
# COMPACT_ATOMS: atom_id res chain seq x y z
N MET A 1 12.55 11.62 -1.00
CA MET A 1 11.48 12.53 -0.56
C MET A 1 10.56 11.71 0.32
N ILE A 2 10.36 12.09 1.58
CA ILE A 2 9.40 11.39 2.46
C ILE A 2 8.03 12.02 2.17
N LEU A 3 7.07 11.22 1.69
CA LEU A 3 5.70 11.68 1.50
C LEU A 3 5.04 11.81 2.87
N LYS A 4 4.37 12.94 3.12
CA LYS A 4 3.84 13.28 4.46
C LYS A 4 2.32 13.17 4.55
N SER A 5 1.67 12.79 3.45
CA SER A 5 0.22 12.64 3.39
C SER A 5 -0.20 11.49 2.49
N VAL A 6 -1.35 10.91 2.83
CA VAL A 6 -1.99 9.83 2.04
C VAL A 6 -2.34 10.30 0.63
N SER A 7 -2.68 11.58 0.45
CA SER A 7 -3.01 12.16 -0.85
C SER A 7 -1.78 12.28 -1.77
N GLU A 8 -0.64 12.72 -1.25
CA GLU A 8 0.62 12.73 -2.01
C GLU A 8 1.04 11.31 -2.39
N PHE A 9 0.80 10.36 -1.48
CA PHE A 9 1.08 8.95 -1.71
C PHE A 9 0.23 8.36 -2.85
N ASP A 10 -1.10 8.54 -2.78
CA ASP A 10 -2.03 8.11 -3.84
C ASP A 10 -1.65 8.72 -5.19
N GLN A 11 -1.28 10.01 -5.22
CA GLN A 11 -0.84 10.68 -6.43
C GLN A 11 0.41 10.03 -7.05
N GLN A 12 1.43 9.74 -6.24
CA GLN A 12 2.67 9.12 -6.73
C GLN A 12 2.44 7.71 -7.28
N VAL A 13 1.61 6.90 -6.61
CA VAL A 13 1.26 5.57 -7.10
C VAL A 13 0.50 5.67 -8.42
N ARG A 14 -0.50 6.56 -8.50
CA ARG A 14 -1.29 6.77 -9.73
C ARG A 14 -0.42 7.18 -10.91
N GLN A 15 0.53 8.07 -10.69
CA GLN A 15 1.40 8.58 -11.75
C GLN A 15 2.42 7.54 -12.24
N ASN A 16 2.95 6.72 -11.34
CA ASN A 16 4.12 5.90 -11.65
C ASN A 16 3.78 4.44 -11.92
N TRP A 17 2.71 3.87 -11.35
CA TRP A 17 2.50 2.42 -11.29
C TRP A 17 1.23 1.91 -11.96
N ILE A 18 0.27 2.78 -12.31
CA ILE A 18 -0.97 2.33 -12.97
C ILE A 18 -0.68 1.70 -14.33
N GLY A 19 -1.31 0.56 -14.58
CA GLY A 19 -1.11 -0.26 -15.77
C GLY A 19 0.20 -1.04 -15.78
N LYS A 20 0.95 -1.06 -14.66
CA LYS A 20 2.25 -1.75 -14.56
C LYS A 20 2.18 -2.92 -13.57
N PRO A 21 2.99 -3.97 -13.80
CA PRO A 21 3.13 -5.05 -12.82
C PRO A 21 3.86 -4.54 -11.58
N VAL A 22 3.30 -4.85 -10.41
CA VAL A 22 3.88 -4.55 -9.09
C VAL A 22 4.10 -5.83 -8.31
N SER A 23 5.12 -5.81 -7.45
CA SER A 23 5.47 -6.88 -6.54
C SER A 23 5.34 -6.38 -5.11
N VAL A 24 4.74 -7.21 -4.25
CA VAL A 24 4.70 -7.02 -2.80
C VAL A 24 5.56 -8.10 -2.13
N THR A 25 6.51 -7.68 -1.31
CA THR A 25 7.37 -8.56 -0.52
C THR A 25 7.31 -8.19 0.96
N LYS A 26 7.45 -9.19 1.83
CA LYS A 26 7.51 -9.03 3.29
C LYS A 26 8.84 -9.58 3.80
N THR A 27 9.34 -9.03 4.92
CA THR A 27 10.58 -9.51 5.56
C THR A 27 10.44 -10.90 6.20
N GLU A 28 9.24 -11.27 6.64
CA GLU A 28 8.93 -12.66 6.98
C GLU A 28 8.70 -13.48 5.70
N PRO A 29 9.05 -14.79 5.68
CA PRO A 29 8.98 -15.65 4.50
C PRO A 29 7.53 -15.91 4.08
N THR A 30 6.95 -14.90 3.45
CA THR A 30 5.62 -14.92 2.85
C THR A 30 5.82 -14.96 1.33
N PRO A 31 5.03 -15.74 0.58
CA PRO A 31 5.11 -15.74 -0.86
C PRO A 31 5.00 -14.31 -1.43
N GLN A 32 5.90 -13.97 -2.35
CA GLN A 32 5.84 -12.73 -3.09
C GLN A 32 4.51 -12.66 -3.85
N ILE A 33 3.78 -11.57 -3.68
CA ILE A 33 2.53 -11.33 -4.43
C ILE A 33 2.89 -10.47 -5.65
N ARG A 34 2.40 -10.83 -6.83
CA ARG A 34 2.57 -10.06 -8.07
C ARG A 34 1.22 -9.87 -8.73
N PHE A 35 0.93 -8.65 -9.17
CA PHE A 35 -0.31 -8.31 -9.88
C PHE A 35 -0.11 -7.07 -10.75
N THR A 36 -1.00 -6.86 -11.73
CA THR A 36 -1.03 -5.61 -12.51
C THR A 36 -1.84 -4.58 -11.74
N LEU A 37 -1.24 -3.43 -11.40
CA LEU A 37 -1.95 -2.39 -10.68
C LEU A 37 -2.89 -1.64 -11.63
N GLU A 38 -4.20 -1.77 -11.42
CA GLU A 38 -5.22 -1.08 -12.21
C GLU A 38 -5.65 0.24 -11.56
N GLY A 39 -5.53 0.34 -10.24
CA GLY A 39 -5.80 1.59 -9.54
C GLY A 39 -5.63 1.53 -8.03
N THR A 40 -5.83 2.70 -7.42
CA THR A 40 -5.75 2.90 -5.99
C THR A 40 -6.95 3.68 -5.46
N ARG A 41 -7.21 3.56 -4.16
CA ARG A 41 -8.23 4.36 -3.47
C ARG A 41 -7.83 4.58 -2.02
N VAL A 42 -8.07 5.78 -1.52
CA VAL A 42 -7.95 6.09 -0.08
C VAL A 42 -9.31 5.86 0.57
N VAL A 43 -9.33 5.10 1.66
CA VAL A 43 -10.56 4.71 2.36
C VAL A 43 -10.45 4.93 3.87
N GLY A 44 -11.60 5.06 4.53
CA GLY A 44 -11.69 5.12 5.98
C GLY A 44 -11.83 3.76 6.66
N PRO A 45 -11.80 3.71 8.00
CA PRO A 45 -11.89 2.46 8.78
C PRO A 45 -13.22 1.71 8.62
N ASP A 46 -14.30 2.41 8.24
CA ASP A 46 -15.62 1.80 8.02
C ASP A 46 -15.72 1.07 6.67
N GLU A 47 -14.75 1.26 5.76
CA GLU A 47 -14.73 0.68 4.43
C GLU A 47 -13.77 -0.51 4.30
N VAL A 48 -13.00 -0.80 5.34
CA VAL A 48 -12.08 -1.94 5.40
C VAL A 48 -12.68 -3.10 6.20
N ASP A 49 -12.12 -4.28 5.99
CA ASP A 49 -12.53 -5.49 6.71
C ASP A 49 -12.46 -5.28 8.25
N PRO A 50 -13.44 -5.77 9.03
CA PRO A 50 -13.45 -5.66 10.48
C PRO A 50 -12.15 -6.11 11.18
N VAL A 51 -11.44 -7.09 10.63
CA VAL A 51 -10.15 -7.56 11.15
C VAL A 51 -9.08 -6.49 11.03
N ILE A 52 -9.03 -5.78 9.90
CA ILE A 52 -8.11 -4.65 9.69
C ILE A 52 -8.47 -3.52 10.64
N ARG A 53 -9.77 -3.20 10.75
CA ARG A 53 -10.26 -2.17 11.68
C ARG A 53 -9.90 -2.46 13.13
N GLN A 54 -9.96 -3.72 13.57
CA GLN A 54 -9.56 -4.09 14.94
C GLN A 54 -8.06 -3.87 15.19
N ARG A 55 -7.21 -4.05 14.17
CA ARG A 55 -5.77 -3.82 14.27
C ARG A 55 -5.41 -2.32 14.30
N TYR A 56 -6.26 -1.49 13.71
CA TYR A 56 -6.10 -0.03 13.66
C TYR A 56 -7.35 0.67 14.24
N PRO A 57 -7.48 0.73 15.58
CA PRO A 57 -8.69 1.21 16.24
C PRO A 57 -8.90 2.73 16.16
N ASP A 58 -7.94 3.49 15.61
CA ASP A 58 -8.10 4.92 15.37
C ASP A 58 -9.13 5.18 14.25
N ASN A 59 -10.23 5.84 14.59
CA ASN A 59 -11.27 6.21 13.62
C ASN A 59 -10.79 7.23 12.57
N ASN A 60 -9.65 7.88 12.79
CA ASN A 60 -9.01 8.76 11.82
C ASN A 60 -8.01 8.04 10.91
N ALA A 61 -7.77 6.74 11.12
CA ALA A 61 -6.90 5.96 10.26
C ALA A 61 -7.32 6.07 8.79
N ARG A 62 -6.32 6.04 7.91
CA ARG A 62 -6.51 6.10 6.47
C ARG A 62 -5.78 4.93 5.84
N PHE A 63 -6.47 4.26 4.93
CA PHE A 63 -5.92 3.11 4.25
C PHE A 63 -5.81 3.41 2.77
N LEU A 64 -4.67 3.08 2.18
CA LEU A 64 -4.54 3.00 0.74
C LEU A 64 -4.83 1.57 0.29
N VAL A 65 -5.76 1.47 -0.63
CA VAL A 65 -6.23 0.23 -1.22
C VAL A 65 -5.75 0.15 -2.66
N PHE A 66 -5.10 -0.95 -3.00
CA PHE A 66 -4.63 -1.26 -4.35
C PHE A 66 -5.54 -2.32 -4.96
N PHE A 67 -5.95 -2.12 -6.21
CA PHE A 67 -6.76 -3.08 -6.96
C PHE A 67 -6.10 -3.40 -8.31
N GLY A 68 -6.29 -4.64 -8.74
CA GLY A 68 -5.62 -5.20 -9.91
C GLY A 68 -6.15 -6.58 -10.27
N ASP A 69 -5.94 -6.97 -11.52
CA ASP A 69 -6.30 -8.27 -12.09
C ASP A 69 -7.77 -8.67 -11.81
N GLY A 70 -8.69 -7.70 -11.89
CA GLY A 70 -10.13 -7.91 -11.63
C GLY A 70 -10.52 -8.21 -10.18
N THR A 71 -9.60 -8.11 -9.22
CA THR A 71 -9.88 -8.32 -7.79
C THR A 71 -10.34 -7.03 -7.13
N MET A 72 -11.37 -7.11 -6.26
CA MET A 72 -11.91 -5.93 -5.57
C MET A 72 -10.83 -5.20 -4.75
N HIS A 73 -9.96 -5.93 -4.05
CA HIS A 73 -8.81 -5.41 -3.29
C HIS A 73 -7.65 -6.43 -3.30
N ALA A 74 -6.46 -6.01 -3.73
CA ALA A 74 -5.25 -6.83 -3.75
C ALA A 74 -4.30 -6.53 -2.56
N LEU A 75 -4.30 -5.29 -2.07
CA LEU A 75 -3.49 -4.86 -0.93
C LEU A 75 -4.18 -3.71 -0.20
N ILE A 76 -4.19 -3.74 1.13
CA ILE A 76 -4.68 -2.65 1.99
C ILE A 76 -3.54 -2.24 2.91
N VAL A 77 -3.15 -0.97 2.85
CA VAL A 77 -2.01 -0.41 3.59
C VAL A 77 -2.52 0.69 4.51
N HIS A 78 -2.28 0.56 5.81
CA HIS A 78 -2.42 1.69 6.73
C HIS A 78 -1.33 2.72 6.41
N VAL A 79 -1.71 3.99 6.22
CA VAL A 79 -0.75 5.06 5.91
C VAL A 79 -0.54 5.93 7.14
N ASP A 80 0.63 5.79 7.74
CA ASP A 80 1.09 6.48 8.94
C ASP A 80 2.55 6.95 8.81
N ASP A 81 3.14 7.41 9.91
CA ASP A 81 4.54 7.86 9.96
C ASP A 81 5.56 6.74 9.65
N GLY A 82 5.14 5.47 9.69
CA GLY A 82 5.94 4.31 9.29
C GLY A 82 5.88 4.01 7.79
N THR A 83 5.03 4.71 7.03
CA THR A 83 4.83 4.49 5.60
C THR A 83 5.69 5.43 4.76
N VAL A 84 6.70 4.89 4.08
CA VAL A 84 7.69 5.65 3.32
C VAL A 84 7.64 5.30 1.84
N TYR A 85 7.55 6.30 0.97
CA TYR A 85 7.79 6.13 -0.46
C TYR A 85 9.25 6.50 -0.81
N ASP A 86 10.04 5.54 -1.29
CA ASP A 86 11.35 5.81 -1.87
C ASP A 86 11.19 6.11 -3.36
N ILE A 87 11.28 7.40 -3.69
CA ILE A 87 11.21 7.90 -5.07
C ILE A 87 12.38 7.44 -5.96
N ARG A 88 13.54 7.11 -5.39
CA ARG A 88 14.73 6.71 -6.17
C ARG A 88 14.54 5.35 -6.81
N ASP A 89 13.92 4.44 -6.06
CA ASP A 89 13.70 3.06 -6.46
C ASP A 89 12.24 2.81 -6.89
N HIS A 90 11.41 3.86 -6.91
CA HIS A 90 9.96 3.78 -7.11
C HIS A 90 9.34 2.64 -6.29
N ARG A 91 9.55 2.67 -4.97
CA ARG A 91 9.03 1.66 -4.03
C ARG A 91 8.34 2.29 -2.84
N LEU A 92 7.31 1.61 -2.35
CA LEU A 92 6.71 1.83 -1.05
C LEU A 92 7.36 0.89 -0.05
N VAL A 93 7.67 1.40 1.13
CA VAL A 93 8.17 0.65 2.27
C VAL A 93 7.28 0.98 3.46
N ILE A 94 6.67 -0.02 4.07
CA ILE A 94 5.84 0.12 5.26
C ILE A 94 6.64 -0.51 6.39
N LEU A 95 7.00 0.30 7.38
CA LEU A 95 7.70 -0.13 8.57
C LEU A 95 6.67 -0.36 9.67
N SER A 96 6.53 -1.60 10.11
CA SER A 96 5.81 -1.93 11.33
C SER A 96 6.77 -2.55 12.35
N ASP A 97 6.32 -2.67 13.60
CA ASP A 97 7.12 -3.29 14.67
C ASP A 97 7.46 -4.76 14.38
N ASP A 98 6.63 -5.44 13.58
CA ASP A 98 6.76 -6.87 13.28
C ASP A 98 7.34 -7.15 11.88
N GLU A 99 7.05 -6.30 10.89
CA GLU A 99 7.39 -6.55 9.49
C GLU A 99 7.70 -5.29 8.68
N VAL A 100 8.56 -5.45 7.65
CA VAL A 100 8.75 -4.49 6.58
C VAL A 100 8.05 -5.01 5.33
N VAL A 101 7.07 -4.25 4.83
CA VAL A 101 6.38 -4.55 3.57
C VAL A 101 6.92 -3.63 2.48
N GLN A 102 7.41 -4.19 1.38
CA GLN A 102 7.86 -3.42 0.21
C GLN A 102 6.91 -3.65 -0.96
N VAL A 103 6.46 -2.58 -1.60
CA VAL A 103 5.76 -2.61 -2.90
C VAL A 103 6.63 -1.92 -3.95
N SER A 104 6.91 -2.56 -5.07
CA SER A 104 7.78 -2.01 -6.12
C SER A 104 7.39 -2.52 -7.50
N GLN A 105 7.65 -1.74 -8.55
CA GLN A 105 7.43 -2.17 -9.92
C GLN A 105 8.31 -3.38 -10.27
N VAL A 106 7.74 -4.37 -10.96
CA VAL A 106 8.50 -5.48 -11.54
C VAL A 106 9.17 -4.99 -12.84
N HIS A 107 10.48 -5.19 -12.95
CA HIS A 107 11.26 -4.93 -14.16
C HIS A 107 11.33 -6.18 -15.03
#